data_AF-A0ABD0PDF3-F1
#
_entry.id   AF-A0ABD0PDF3-F1
#
_cell.length_a   1.000
_cell.length_b   1.000
_cell.length_c   1.000
_cell.angle_alpha   90.00
_cell.angle_beta   90.00
_cell.angle_gamma   90.00
#
_symmetry.space_group_name_H-M   'P 1'
#
loop_
_entity.id
_entity.type
_entity.pdbx_description
1 polymer ?
#
loop_
_entity_poly.entity_id
_entity_poly.type
_entity_poly.pdbx_seq_one_letter_code
_entity_poly.pdbx_strand_id
1 'polypeptide(L)'
;NVKCPAYPTELVIGLDMSEDVTPQGFERMRSVVLRLLDNINIAESSCPTGARVAVVSYSSYTKYLIRFTDYHRKRQLIEAVNNIGLERTTNRRNIGAAMRFVGRNVLKRVRKGVLMRKVAIFLTAGESQDSTSLTTAILEYKALNIKLGVVSLRNVPNIRRAFE
;
A
#
# COMPACT_ATOMS: atom_id res chain seq x y z
N ASN A 1 17.59 -17.29 25.31
CA ASN A 1 16.54 -16.27 25.52
C ASN A 1 15.88 -15.87 24.20
N VAL A 2 14.92 -16.65 23.69
CA VAL A 2 14.19 -16.31 22.45
C VAL A 2 12.74 -15.98 22.81
N LYS A 3 12.47 -14.72 23.15
CA LYS A 3 11.10 -14.18 23.15
C LYS A 3 10.91 -13.43 21.84
N CYS A 4 10.47 -14.12 20.79
CA CYS A 4 9.84 -13.46 19.64
C CYS A 4 8.32 -13.49 19.80
N PRO A 5 7.71 -12.46 20.42
CA PRO A 5 6.35 -12.09 20.03
C PRO A 5 6.29 -10.58 19.76
N ALA A 6 6.63 -10.19 18.54
CA ALA A 6 6.13 -8.96 17.94
C ALA A 6 5.01 -9.36 16.96
N TYR A 7 4.01 -8.51 16.76
CA TYR A 7 2.97 -8.73 15.77
C TYR A 7 3.56 -8.51 14.37
N PRO A 8 3.92 -9.56 13.60
CA PRO A 8 4.44 -9.37 12.25
C PRO A 8 3.41 -8.61 11.42
N THR A 9 3.90 -7.72 10.57
CA THR A 9 3.04 -6.91 9.72
C THR A 9 3.34 -7.16 8.26
N GLU A 10 2.28 -7.31 7.47
CA GLU A 10 2.35 -7.37 6.01
C GLU A 10 1.73 -6.08 5.51
N LEU A 11 2.60 -5.17 5.08
CA LEU A 11 2.26 -3.82 4.68
C LEU A 11 2.28 -3.74 3.15
N VAL A 12 1.14 -3.40 2.56
CA VAL A 12 1.07 -3.05 1.14
C VAL A 12 0.92 -1.55 1.00
N ILE A 13 1.69 -0.96 0.10
CA ILE A 13 1.63 0.47 -0.22
C ILE A 13 1.22 0.62 -1.68
N GLY A 14 0.08 1.25 -1.93
CA GLY A 14 -0.41 1.58 -3.27
C GLY A 14 -0.05 3.01 -3.65
N LEU A 15 0.67 3.18 -4.76
CA LEU A 15 1.01 4.48 -5.32
C LEU A 15 0.14 4.77 -6.55
N ASP A 16 -0.54 5.90 -6.54
CA ASP A 16 -1.30 6.37 -7.68
C ASP A 16 -0.38 6.79 -8.82
N MET A 17 -0.57 6.18 -9.99
CA MET A 17 0.11 6.50 -11.24
C MET A 17 -0.93 6.72 -12.36
N SER A 18 -2.09 7.28 -12.01
CA SER A 18 -3.13 7.64 -12.98
C SER A 18 -2.71 8.79 -13.90
N GLU A 19 -3.41 8.93 -15.02
CA GLU A 19 -3.16 9.94 -16.06
C GLU A 19 -2.96 11.37 -15.53
N ASP A 20 -3.73 11.78 -14.53
CA ASP A 20 -3.72 13.12 -13.94
C ASP A 20 -2.64 13.32 -12.85
N VAL A 21 -1.83 12.30 -12.55
CA VAL A 21 -0.75 12.39 -11.57
C VAL A 21 0.41 13.19 -12.16
N THR A 22 0.68 14.36 -11.60
CA THR A 22 1.86 15.17 -11.96
C THR A 22 3.14 14.55 -11.38
N PRO A 23 4.32 14.78 -12.00
CA PRO A 23 5.61 14.36 -11.44
C PRO A 23 5.80 14.83 -10.00
N GLN A 24 5.50 16.11 -9.71
CA GLN A 24 5.60 16.66 -8.35
C GLN A 24 4.64 15.96 -7.37
N GLY A 25 3.43 15.63 -7.80
CA GLY A 25 2.47 14.87 -7.00
C GLY A 25 3.00 13.47 -6.68
N PHE A 26 3.55 12.79 -7.67
CA PHE A 26 4.16 11.47 -7.47
C PHE A 26 5.36 11.53 -6.51
N GLU A 27 6.24 12.52 -6.66
CA GLU A 27 7.38 12.73 -5.76
C GLU A 27 6.94 12.93 -4.30
N ARG A 28 5.85 13.67 -4.07
CA ARG A 28 5.29 13.83 -2.72
C ARG A 28 4.78 12.49 -2.17
N MET A 29 4.08 11.68 -2.97
CA MET A 29 3.64 10.34 -2.53
C MET A 29 4.85 9.46 -2.20
N ARG A 30 5.86 9.42 -3.06
CA ARG A 30 7.11 8.68 -2.84
C ARG A 30 7.81 9.12 -1.56
N SER A 31 7.87 10.43 -1.29
CA SER A 31 8.45 10.98 -0.05
C SER A 31 7.68 10.54 1.20
N VAL A 32 6.34 10.50 1.16
CA VAL A 32 5.52 9.96 2.27
C VAL A 32 5.85 8.49 2.51
N VAL A 33 6.00 7.69 1.45
CA VAL A 33 6.38 6.28 1.57
C VAL A 33 7.76 6.14 2.21
N LEU A 34 8.77 6.89 1.75
CA LEU A 34 10.12 6.86 2.31
C LEU A 34 10.12 7.22 3.81
N ARG A 35 9.43 8.31 4.19
CA ARG A 35 9.29 8.71 5.60
C ARG A 35 8.59 7.64 6.43
N LEU A 36 7.58 6.96 5.89
CA LEU A 36 6.93 5.85 6.60
C LEU A 36 7.92 4.70 6.83
N LEU A 37 8.66 4.31 5.80
CA LEU A 37 9.63 3.22 5.88
C LEU A 37 10.76 3.52 6.88
N ASP A 38 11.22 4.76 6.96
CA ASP A 38 12.22 5.18 7.94
C ASP A 38 11.73 4.99 9.39
N ASN A 39 10.45 5.22 9.65
CA ASN A 39 9.86 5.20 10.99
C ASN A 39 9.30 3.84 11.43
N ILE A 40 9.35 2.80 10.59
CA ILE A 40 8.91 1.45 10.96
C ILE A 40 10.06 0.45 11.01
N ASN A 41 9.88 -0.59 11.84
CA ASN A 41 10.78 -1.74 11.87
C ASN A 41 10.46 -2.66 10.69
N ILE A 42 11.45 -2.91 9.83
CA ILE A 42 11.36 -3.85 8.70
C ILE A 42 11.89 -5.21 9.13
N ALA A 43 11.26 -6.28 8.68
CA ALA A 43 11.71 -7.64 8.92
C ALA A 43 12.99 -7.92 8.13
N GLU A 44 14.14 -7.96 8.81
CA GLU A 44 15.46 -8.21 8.20
C GLU A 44 16.08 -9.57 8.57
N SER A 45 15.33 -10.41 9.30
CA SER A 45 15.76 -11.74 9.72
C SER A 45 14.65 -12.78 9.55
N SER A 46 14.95 -14.05 9.85
CA SER A 46 13.99 -15.15 9.84
C SER A 46 13.00 -15.08 11.01
N CYS A 47 13.28 -14.34 12.09
CA CYS A 47 12.26 -14.11 13.12
C CYS A 47 11.19 -13.15 12.55
N PRO A 48 9.88 -13.48 12.68
CA PRO A 48 8.77 -12.67 12.15
C PRO A 48 8.53 -11.43 13.04
N THR A 49 9.55 -10.60 13.19
CA THR A 49 9.47 -9.28 13.85
C THR A 49 9.53 -8.20 12.77
N GLY A 50 8.74 -7.14 12.94
CA GLY A 50 8.67 -6.05 11.98
C GLY A 50 7.77 -6.31 10.76
N ALA A 51 7.80 -5.36 9.83
CA ALA A 51 6.98 -5.36 8.64
C ALA A 51 7.73 -5.95 7.43
N ARG A 52 7.04 -6.76 6.61
CA ARG A 52 7.39 -6.92 5.20
C ARG A 52 6.56 -5.95 4.37
N VAL A 53 7.17 -5.42 3.33
CA VAL A 53 6.55 -4.39 2.49
C VAL A 53 6.43 -4.89 1.06
N ALA A 54 5.27 -4.69 0.47
CA ALA A 54 5.06 -4.75 -0.97
C ALA A 54 4.59 -3.37 -1.44
N VAL A 55 5.00 -2.98 -2.64
CA VAL A 55 4.59 -1.73 -3.28
C VAL A 55 3.91 -2.06 -4.59
N VAL A 56 2.74 -1.47 -4.81
CA VAL A 56 1.99 -1.58 -6.06
C VAL A 56 1.79 -0.19 -6.64
N SER A 57 1.84 -0.08 -7.97
CA SER A 57 1.23 1.07 -8.64
C SER A 57 -0.20 0.77 -9.00
N TYR A 58 -1.03 1.81 -9.03
CA TYR A 58 -2.38 1.69 -9.53
C TYR A 58 -2.84 2.89 -10.36
N SER A 59 -3.72 2.58 -11.29
CA SER A 59 -4.56 3.51 -12.05
C SER A 59 -5.90 2.82 -12.32
N SER A 60 -6.18 2.45 -13.56
CA SER A 60 -7.28 1.53 -13.91
C SER A 60 -6.89 0.07 -13.66
N TYR A 61 -5.58 -0.20 -13.63
CA TYR A 61 -4.98 -1.50 -13.34
C TYR A 61 -4.04 -1.39 -12.14
N THR A 62 -3.75 -2.52 -11.49
CA THR A 62 -2.81 -2.60 -10.37
C THR A 62 -1.68 -3.56 -10.71
N LYS A 63 -0.45 -3.17 -10.43
CA LYS A 63 0.73 -4.00 -10.69
C LYS A 63 1.76 -3.89 -9.57
N TYR A 64 2.56 -4.93 -9.42
CA TYR A 64 3.67 -4.92 -8.48
C TYR A 64 4.78 -4.01 -8.99
N LEU A 65 5.28 -3.18 -8.09
CA LEU A 65 6.58 -2.51 -8.22
C LEU A 65 7.62 -3.23 -7.36
N ILE A 66 7.19 -3.66 -6.17
CA ILE A 66 7.99 -4.41 -5.20
C ILE A 66 7.10 -5.49 -4.57
N ARG A 67 7.55 -6.74 -4.56
CA ARG A 67 6.90 -7.86 -3.86
C ARG A 67 7.52 -8.02 -2.47
N PHE A 68 6.78 -8.69 -1.58
CA PHE A 68 7.26 -9.01 -0.22
C PHE A 68 8.58 -9.80 -0.16
N THR A 69 8.95 -10.45 -1.26
CA THR A 69 10.13 -11.32 -1.39
C THR A 69 11.33 -10.62 -2.02
N ASP A 70 11.16 -9.41 -2.56
CA ASP A 70 12.20 -8.81 -3.40
C ASP A 70 13.33 -8.19 -2.56
N TYR A 71 13.00 -7.68 -1.37
CA TYR A 71 13.97 -7.04 -0.47
C TYR A 71 13.84 -7.55 0.96
N HIS A 72 14.97 -7.97 1.53
CA HIS A 72 15.09 -8.48 2.91
C HIS A 72 15.92 -7.56 3.82
N ARG A 73 16.33 -6.40 3.32
CA ARG A 73 17.09 -5.39 4.06
C ARG A 73 16.42 -4.04 3.91
N LYS A 74 16.25 -3.31 5.03
CA LYS A 74 15.58 -2.01 5.06
C LYS A 74 16.24 -1.02 4.10
N ARG A 75 17.58 -0.98 4.09
CA ARG A 75 18.36 -0.11 3.19
C ARG A 75 18.05 -0.36 1.71
N GLN A 76 17.99 -1.63 1.30
CA GLN A 76 17.71 -2.01 -0.10
C GLN A 76 16.26 -1.70 -0.48
N LEU A 77 15.31 -1.93 0.43
CA LEU A 77 13.91 -1.55 0.21
C LEU A 77 13.75 -0.04 0.03
N ILE A 78 14.40 0.77 0.88
CA ILE A 78 14.38 2.24 0.77
C ILE A 78 14.97 2.69 -0.56
N GLU A 79 16.13 2.15 -0.95
CA GLU A 79 16.78 2.44 -2.22
C GLU A 79 15.89 2.07 -3.42
N ALA A 80 15.25 0.91 -3.38
CA ALA A 80 14.31 0.48 -4.41
C ALA A 80 13.10 1.41 -4.53
N VAL A 81 12.50 1.80 -3.40
CA VAL A 81 11.37 2.76 -3.39
C VAL A 81 11.81 4.13 -3.92
N ASN A 82 13.00 4.59 -3.54
CA ASN A 82 13.55 5.86 -4.01
C ASN A 82 13.77 5.87 -5.54
N ASN A 83 14.00 4.70 -6.15
CA ASN A 83 14.21 4.56 -7.58
C ASN A 83 12.92 4.30 -8.38
N ILE A 84 11.76 4.20 -7.73
CA ILE A 84 10.47 4.11 -8.43
C ILE A 84 10.21 5.44 -9.14
N GLY A 85 10.04 5.39 -10.46
CA GLY A 85 9.61 6.51 -11.29
C GLY A 85 8.10 6.51 -11.56
N LEU A 86 7.55 7.69 -11.83
CA LEU A 86 6.17 7.83 -12.32
C LEU A 86 6.07 7.28 -13.74
N GLU A 87 5.13 6.38 -13.96
CA GLU A 87 4.82 5.88 -15.29
C GLU A 87 3.78 6.75 -15.99
N ARG A 88 3.98 6.99 -17.28
CA ARG A 88 3.01 7.72 -18.11
C ARG A 88 1.97 6.76 -18.66
N THR A 89 0.70 7.13 -18.48
CA THR A 89 -0.44 6.33 -18.92
C THR A 89 -1.65 7.23 -19.17
N THR A 90 -2.59 6.76 -19.98
CA THR A 90 -3.93 7.35 -20.15
C THR A 90 -4.97 6.70 -19.23
N ASN A 91 -4.54 5.76 -18.37
CA ASN A 91 -5.43 5.06 -17.46
C ASN A 91 -5.87 5.96 -16.31
N ARG A 92 -7.16 5.93 -16.01
CA ARG A 92 -7.79 6.75 -14.98
C ARG A 92 -7.83 6.05 -13.62
N ARG A 93 -7.98 6.84 -12.56
CA ARG A 93 -7.88 6.37 -11.17
C ARG A 93 -9.04 5.48 -10.74
N ASN A 94 -8.74 4.26 -10.30
CA ASN A 94 -9.71 3.38 -9.67
C ASN A 94 -9.19 2.79 -8.35
N ILE A 95 -9.47 3.48 -7.25
CA ILE A 95 -8.99 3.09 -5.91
C ILE A 95 -9.67 1.79 -5.44
N GLY A 96 -10.98 1.64 -5.68
CA GLY A 96 -11.73 0.45 -5.25
C GLY A 96 -11.28 -0.84 -5.96
N ALA A 97 -10.96 -0.76 -7.25
CA ALA A 97 -10.35 -1.88 -7.97
C ALA A 97 -8.96 -2.23 -7.41
N ALA A 98 -8.13 -1.23 -7.15
CA ALA A 98 -6.79 -1.43 -6.57
C ALA A 98 -6.85 -2.06 -5.18
N MET A 99 -7.77 -1.58 -4.33
CA MET A 99 -8.02 -2.16 -3.02
C MET A 99 -8.42 -3.62 -3.11
N ARG A 100 -9.39 -3.97 -3.97
CA ARG A 100 -9.80 -5.37 -4.15
C ARG A 100 -8.67 -6.23 -4.70
N PHE A 101 -7.87 -5.73 -5.64
CA PHE A 101 -6.70 -6.46 -6.13
C PHE A 101 -5.71 -6.77 -5.00
N VAL A 102 -5.38 -5.76 -4.18
CA VAL A 102 -4.49 -5.93 -3.02
C VAL A 102 -5.05 -6.91 -2.00
N GLY A 103 -6.31 -6.76 -1.60
CA GLY A 103 -6.95 -7.63 -0.61
C GLY A 103 -7.06 -9.08 -1.08
N ARG A 104 -7.48 -9.29 -2.33
CA ARG A 104 -7.78 -10.62 -2.88
C ARG A 104 -6.57 -11.35 -3.44
N ASN A 105 -5.48 -10.65 -3.76
CA ASN A 105 -4.27 -11.25 -4.36
C ASN A 105 -3.03 -11.05 -3.50
N VAL A 106 -2.66 -9.79 -3.23
CA VAL A 106 -1.40 -9.46 -2.54
C VAL A 106 -1.44 -9.94 -1.08
N LEU A 107 -2.53 -9.66 -0.36
CA LEU A 107 -2.71 -9.98 1.06
C LEU A 107 -3.41 -11.33 1.32
N LYS A 108 -3.74 -12.08 0.26
CA LYS A 108 -4.40 -13.40 0.36
C LYS A 108 -3.46 -14.49 0.87
N ARG A 109 -2.21 -14.51 0.42
CA ARG A 109 -1.21 -15.56 0.73
C ARG A 109 -0.01 -15.00 1.49
N VAL A 110 -0.28 -14.29 2.57
CA VAL A 110 0.78 -13.79 3.47
C VAL A 110 1.35 -14.91 4.34
N ARG A 111 2.48 -14.64 5.02
CA ARG A 111 3.09 -15.58 5.97
C ARG A 111 2.04 -16.11 6.95
N LYS A 112 2.04 -17.42 7.18
CA LYS A 112 1.29 -18.01 8.30
C LYS A 112 1.99 -17.59 9.59
N GLY A 113 1.25 -17.04 10.54
CA GLY A 113 1.80 -16.57 11.80
C GLY A 113 0.69 -16.21 12.77
N VAL A 114 0.92 -16.52 14.05
CA VAL A 114 0.02 -16.12 15.14
C VAL A 114 0.00 -14.59 15.19
N LEU A 115 -1.20 -13.99 15.24
CA LEU A 115 -1.43 -12.54 15.36
C LEU A 115 -0.85 -11.67 14.21
N MET A 116 -0.77 -12.20 12.99
CA MET A 116 -0.34 -11.45 11.80
C MET A 116 -1.24 -10.25 11.51
N ARG A 117 -0.65 -9.06 11.35
CA ARG A 117 -1.35 -7.83 10.97
C ARG A 117 -1.27 -7.61 9.47
N LYS A 118 -2.41 -7.42 8.82
CA LYS A 118 -2.47 -7.00 7.41
C LYS A 118 -2.79 -5.52 7.36
N VAL A 119 -1.95 -4.75 6.69
CA VAL A 119 -2.11 -3.30 6.53
C VAL A 119 -1.99 -2.96 5.06
N ALA A 120 -2.89 -2.13 4.55
CA ALA A 120 -2.75 -1.52 3.24
C ALA A 120 -2.88 0.00 3.35
N ILE A 121 -1.97 0.72 2.72
CA ILE A 121 -1.99 2.18 2.63
C ILE A 121 -2.04 2.56 1.15
N PHE A 122 -3.04 3.33 0.74
CA PHE A 122 -3.14 3.85 -0.62
C PHE A 122 -2.85 5.35 -0.60
N LEU A 123 -1.85 5.78 -1.34
CA LEU A 123 -1.59 7.19 -1.60
C LEU A 123 -2.27 7.58 -2.91
N THR A 124 -2.93 8.73 -2.92
CA THR A 124 -3.71 9.18 -4.06
C THR A 124 -3.55 10.66 -4.32
N ALA A 125 -3.53 11.04 -5.61
CA ALA A 125 -3.46 12.44 -6.02
C ALA A 125 -4.84 13.08 -6.24
N GLY A 126 -5.94 12.30 -6.18
CA GLY A 126 -7.28 12.78 -6.46
C GLY A 126 -8.38 11.73 -6.25
N GLU A 127 -9.55 11.99 -6.84
CA GLU A 127 -10.75 11.18 -6.64
C GLU A 127 -10.76 9.89 -7.47
N SER A 128 -11.25 8.81 -6.86
CA SER A 128 -11.60 7.58 -7.59
C SER A 128 -12.78 7.86 -8.52
N GLN A 129 -12.74 7.34 -9.74
CA GLN A 129 -13.85 7.48 -10.68
C GLN A 129 -15.13 6.77 -10.21
N ASP A 130 -14.97 5.68 -9.46
CA ASP A 130 -16.06 4.85 -8.96
C ASP A 130 -16.00 4.82 -7.43
N SER A 131 -16.86 5.63 -6.78
CA SER A 131 -17.00 5.70 -5.32
C SER A 131 -17.79 4.53 -4.73
N THR A 132 -18.66 3.88 -5.52
CA THR A 132 -19.38 2.69 -5.09
C THR A 132 -18.42 1.53 -4.90
N SER A 133 -17.48 1.34 -5.84
CA SER A 133 -16.44 0.32 -5.72
C SER A 133 -15.54 0.52 -4.51
N LEU A 134 -15.32 1.78 -4.10
CA LEU A 134 -14.53 2.13 -2.93
C LEU A 134 -15.21 1.65 -1.64
N THR A 135 -16.51 1.92 -1.49
CA THR A 135 -17.30 1.52 -0.31
C THR A 135 -17.32 0.00 -0.15
N THR A 136 -17.59 -0.73 -1.23
CA THR A 136 -17.56 -2.20 -1.22
C THR A 136 -16.18 -2.73 -0.82
N ALA A 137 -15.11 -2.13 -1.34
CA ALA A 137 -13.75 -2.54 -0.99
C ALA A 137 -13.43 -2.28 0.50
N ILE A 138 -13.91 -1.18 1.09
CA ILE A 138 -13.73 -0.90 2.52
C ILE A 138 -14.43 -1.97 3.38
N LEU A 139 -15.64 -2.39 3.01
CA LEU A 139 -16.36 -3.46 3.70
C LEU A 139 -15.61 -4.81 3.59
N GLU A 140 -15.09 -5.14 2.41
CA GLU A 140 -14.24 -6.33 2.24
C GLU A 140 -13.00 -6.29 3.15
N TYR A 141 -12.36 -5.13 3.30
CA TYR A 141 -11.20 -4.98 4.17
C TYR A 141 -11.54 -5.18 5.64
N LYS A 142 -12.69 -4.65 6.10
CA LYS A 142 -13.20 -4.89 7.45
C LYS A 142 -13.43 -6.39 7.67
N ALA A 143 -14.09 -7.08 6.73
CA ALA A 143 -14.35 -8.52 6.81
C ALA A 143 -13.08 -9.37 6.81
N LEU A 144 -12.04 -8.94 6.06
CA LEU A 144 -10.74 -9.64 5.99
C LEU A 144 -9.76 -9.26 7.11
N ASN A 145 -10.19 -8.42 8.06
CA ASN A 145 -9.37 -7.82 9.13
C ASN A 145 -8.07 -7.18 8.58
N ILE A 146 -8.18 -6.48 7.46
CA ILE A 146 -7.10 -5.68 6.89
C ILE A 146 -7.28 -4.24 7.35
N LYS A 147 -6.26 -3.69 8.02
CA LYS A 147 -6.25 -2.28 8.39
C LYS A 147 -5.97 -1.45 7.15
N LEU A 148 -6.82 -0.49 6.87
CA LEU A 148 -6.78 0.33 5.67
C LEU A 148 -6.45 1.77 6.04
N GLY A 149 -5.53 2.38 5.30
CA GLY A 149 -5.32 3.82 5.27
C GLY A 149 -5.40 4.34 3.84
N VAL A 150 -6.01 5.50 3.65
CA VAL A 150 -5.97 6.22 2.37
C VAL A 150 -5.45 7.63 2.65
N VAL A 151 -4.35 7.99 2.00
CA VAL A 151 -3.68 9.28 2.15
C VAL A 151 -3.84 10.05 0.85
N SER A 152 -4.57 11.16 0.89
CA SER A 152 -4.75 12.02 -0.27
C SER A 152 -3.84 13.23 -0.20
N LEU A 153 -3.16 13.56 -1.31
CA LEU A 153 -2.36 14.78 -1.43
C LEU A 153 -3.21 16.04 -1.65
N ARG A 154 -4.50 15.88 -1.94
CA ARG A 154 -5.49 16.96 -2.10
C ARG A 154 -6.68 16.70 -1.19
N ASN A 155 -7.48 17.72 -0.89
CA ASN A 155 -8.74 17.47 -0.21
C ASN A 155 -9.66 16.65 -1.13
N VAL A 156 -10.07 15.46 -0.68
CA VAL A 156 -10.84 14.50 -1.47
C VAL A 156 -12.08 14.04 -0.67
N PRO A 157 -13.23 14.71 -0.85
CA PRO A 157 -14.42 14.52 -0.01
C PRO A 157 -15.03 13.11 -0.06
N ASN A 158 -14.99 12.43 -1.22
CA ASN A 158 -15.57 11.11 -1.38
C ASN A 158 -14.81 10.01 -0.60
N ILE A 159 -13.50 10.16 -0.38
CA ILE A 159 -12.72 9.29 0.50
C ILE A 159 -13.20 9.47 1.94
N ARG A 160 -13.32 10.70 2.43
CA ARG A 160 -13.75 10.96 3.82
C ARG A 160 -15.10 10.30 4.15
N ARG A 161 -16.10 10.48 3.27
CA ARG A 161 -17.44 9.88 3.44
C ARG A 161 -17.43 8.36 3.45
N ALA A 162 -16.50 7.72 2.74
CA ALA A 162 -16.45 6.26 2.66
C ALA A 162 -15.89 5.61 3.95
N PHE A 163 -15.24 6.40 4.82
CA PHE A 163 -14.71 5.99 6.12
C PHE A 163 -15.59 6.39 7.32
N GLU A 164 -16.59 7.25 7.11
CA GLU A 164 -17.66 7.57 8.08
C GLU A 164 -18.65 6.38 8.19
#